data_AF-A0A379AGR2-F1
#
_entry.id   AF-A0A379AGR2-F1
#
_cell.length_a   1.000
_cell.length_b   1.000
_cell.length_c   1.000
_cell.angle_alpha   90.00
_cell.angle_beta   90.00
_cell.angle_gamma   90.00
#
_symmetry.space_group_name_H-M   'P 1'
#
loop_
_entity.id
_entity.type
_entity.pdbx_description
1 polymer ?
#
loop_
_entity_poly.entity_id
_entity_poly.type
_entity_poly.pdbx_seq_one_letter_code
_entity_poly.pdbx_strand_id
1 'polypeptide(L)' 'MSTDKPADMADVHAVVGQAVSSLLKSGKTAGLQDIIAFLQHQQARSVNGQREVYARAVRIVMSMVN' A
#
# COMPACT_ATOMS: atom_id res chain seq x y z
N MET A 1 11.49 -18.38 10.34
CA MET A 1 11.66 -18.46 8.87
C MET A 1 10.67 -17.50 8.25
N SER A 2 11.13 -16.33 7.82
CA SER A 2 10.28 -15.35 7.15
C SER A 2 9.90 -15.92 5.79
N THR A 3 8.71 -16.49 5.70
CA THR A 3 8.14 -16.94 4.44
C THR A 3 7.71 -15.69 3.68
N ASP A 4 8.63 -15.08 2.95
CA ASP A 4 8.29 -14.20 1.83
C ASP A 4 7.65 -15.11 0.77
N LYS A 5 6.37 -15.45 0.98
CA LYS A 5 5.61 -16.22 0.02
C LYS A 5 5.25 -15.27 -1.13
N PRO A 6 5.33 -15.69 -2.39
CA PRO A 6 4.94 -14.84 -3.54
C PRO A 6 3.49 -14.32 -3.45
N ALA A 7 2.64 -14.96 -2.64
CA ALA A 7 1.32 -14.46 -2.28
C ALA A 7 1.37 -13.07 -1.59
N ASP A 8 2.32 -12.84 -0.67
CA ASP A 8 2.46 -11.57 0.06
C ASP A 8 2.76 -10.39 -0.87
N MET A 9 3.58 -10.58 -1.92
CA MET A 9 3.88 -9.49 -2.87
C MET A 9 2.71 -9.21 -3.80
N ALA A 10 1.94 -10.22 -4.19
CA ALA A 10 0.73 -10.01 -4.99
C ALA A 10 -0.30 -9.17 -4.22
N ASP A 11 -0.47 -9.45 -2.93
CA ASP A 11 -1.34 -8.66 -2.04
C ASP A 11 -0.84 -7.22 -1.88
N VAL A 12 0.47 -7.02 -1.72
CA VAL A 12 1.08 -5.68 -1.69
C VAL A 12 0.85 -4.93 -3.01
N HIS A 13 1.09 -5.56 -4.16
CA HIS A 13 0.85 -4.94 -5.46
C HIS A 13 -0.62 -4.60 -5.66
N ALA A 14 -1.54 -5.45 -5.20
CA ALA A 14 -2.97 -5.20 -5.28
C ALA A 14 -3.38 -3.96 -4.48
N VAL A 15 -2.92 -3.81 -3.22
CA VAL A 15 -3.27 -2.64 -2.40
C VAL A 15 -2.64 -1.35 -2.92
N VAL A 16 -1.42 -1.41 -3.46
CA VAL A 16 -0.77 -0.25 -4.11
C VAL A 16 -1.52 0.13 -5.39
N GLY A 17 -1.86 -0.84 -6.24
CA GLY A 17 -2.63 -0.61 -7.45
C GLY A 17 -4.03 -0.04 -7.16
N GLN A 18 -4.66 -0.51 -6.09
CA GLN A 18 -5.95 0.02 -5.63
C GLN A 18 -5.82 1.46 -5.13
N ALA A 19 -4.75 1.79 -4.39
CA ALA A 19 -4.47 3.15 -3.96
C ALA A 19 -4.28 4.10 -5.16
N VAL A 20 -3.45 3.71 -6.13
CA VAL A 20 -3.22 4.48 -7.36
C VAL A 20 -4.52 4.66 -8.15
N SER A 21 -5.27 3.58 -8.37
CA SER A 21 -6.56 3.65 -9.08
C SER A 21 -7.55 4.57 -8.38
N SER A 22 -7.65 4.50 -7.04
CA SER A 22 -8.52 5.37 -6.26
C SER A 22 -8.11 6.84 -6.33
N LEU A 23 -6.81 7.14 -6.27
CA LEU A 23 -6.30 8.51 -6.39
C LEU A 23 -6.62 9.09 -7.77
N LEU A 24 -6.35 8.33 -8.83
CA LEU A 24 -6.64 8.76 -10.21
C LEU A 24 -8.14 8.95 -10.45
N LYS A 25 -9.00 8.06 -9.93
CA LYS A 25 -10.46 8.22 -10.00
C LYS A 25 -10.95 9.47 -9.27
N SER A 26 -10.25 9.90 -8.22
CA SER A 26 -10.57 11.13 -7.48
C SER A 26 -10.06 12.41 -8.17
N GLY A 27 -9.41 12.30 -9.33
CA GLY A 27 -8.78 13.42 -10.03
C GLY A 27 -7.50 13.92 -9.37
N LYS A 28 -6.97 13.19 -8.38
CA LYS A 28 -5.70 13.50 -7.70
C LYS A 28 -4.54 12.83 -8.43
N THR A 29 -3.39 13.49 -8.41
CA THR A 29 -2.12 12.88 -8.81
C THR A 29 -1.79 11.72 -7.87
N ALA A 30 -1.43 10.58 -8.44
CA ALA A 30 -0.94 9.44 -7.69
C ALA A 30 0.58 9.58 -7.41
N GLY A 31 0.96 10.67 -6.73
CA GLY A 31 2.34 10.85 -6.27
C GLY A 31 2.69 9.84 -5.18
N LEU A 32 3.98 9.55 -5.00
CA LEU A 32 4.44 8.63 -3.95
C LEU A 32 3.92 9.03 -2.56
N GLN A 33 3.90 10.33 -2.26
CA GLN A 33 3.38 10.86 -0.99
C GLN A 33 1.85 10.64 -0.84
N ASP A 34 1.08 10.84 -1.91
CA ASP A 34 -0.37 10.59 -1.91
C ASP A 34 -0.69 9.11 -1.72
N ILE A 35 0.09 8.23 -2.37
CA ILE A 35 -0.03 6.78 -2.23
C ILE A 35 0.28 6.36 -0.79
N ILE A 36 1.36 6.89 -0.20
CA ILE A 36 1.73 6.62 1.20
C ILE A 36 0.60 7.05 2.14
N ALA A 37 0.06 8.26 1.98
CA ALA A 37 -1.03 8.77 2.80
C ALA A 37 -2.29 7.89 2.68
N PHE A 38 -2.63 7.46 1.47
CA PHE A 38 -3.76 6.56 1.23
C PHE A 38 -3.57 5.20 1.94
N LEU A 39 -2.39 4.60 1.80
CA LEU A 39 -2.06 3.30 2.39
C LEU A 39 -2.05 3.38 3.93
N GLN A 40 -1.52 4.46 4.52
CA GLN A 40 -1.56 4.70 5.96
C GLN A 40 -3.00 4.85 6.48
N HIS A 41 -3.85 5.57 5.75
CA HIS A 41 -5.25 5.72 6.11
C HIS A 41 -6.02 4.39 6.06
N GLN A 42 -5.76 3.55 5.05
CA GLN A 42 -6.32 2.20 4.97
C GLN A 42 -5.78 1.27 6.06
N GLN A 43 -4.49 1.38 6.39
CA GLN A 43 -3.87 0.62 7.47
C GLN A 43 -4.57 0.89 8.81
N ALA A 44 -4.88 2.15 9.12
CA ALA A 44 -5.56 2.54 10.35
C ALA A 44 -7.00 2.00 10.45
N ARG A 45 -7.63 1.69 9.31
CA ARG A 45 -9.00 1.16 9.21
C ARG A 45 -9.06 -0.37 9.04
N SER A 46 -7.91 -1.02 8.86
CA SER A 46 -7.84 -2.45 8.56
C SER A 46 -7.69 -3.32 9.82
N VAL A 47 -8.24 -4.53 9.76
CA VAL A 47 -8.05 -5.58 10.78
C VAL A 47 -6.72 -6.31 10.60
N ASN A 48 -6.22 -6.97 11.66
CA ASN A 48 -4.84 -7.47 11.78
C ASN A 48 -4.20 -8.00 10.49
N GLY A 49 -4.83 -8.94 9.76
CA GLY A 49 -4.24 -9.52 8.54
C GLY A 49 -4.07 -8.54 7.37
N GLN A 50 -5.06 -7.67 7.10
CA GLN A 50 -4.92 -6.64 6.07
C GLN A 50 -3.99 -5.51 6.51
N ARG A 51 -3.98 -5.20 7.81
CA ARG A 51 -3.12 -4.15 8.37
C ARG A 51 -1.65 -4.42 8.10
N GLU A 52 -1.22 -5.68 8.15
CA GLU A 52 0.16 -6.09 7.85
C GLU A 52 0.51 -5.90 6.36
N VAL A 53 -0.42 -6.21 5.46
CA VAL A 53 -0.24 -5.97 4.02
C VAL A 53 -0.08 -4.47 3.73
N TYR A 54 -0.96 -3.64 4.30
CA TYR A 54 -0.83 -2.17 4.18
C TYR A 54 0.47 -1.66 4.83
N ALA A 55 0.90 -2.21 5.96
CA ALA A 55 2.17 -1.84 6.61
C ALA A 55 3.37 -2.10 5.70
N ARG A 56 3.37 -3.26 5.02
CA ARG A 56 4.43 -3.63 4.09
C ARG A 56 4.41 -2.75 2.84
N ALA A 57 3.24 -2.48 2.29
CA ALA A 57 3.07 -1.56 1.16
C ALA A 57 3.60 -0.16 1.49
N VAL A 58 3.27 0.39 2.67
CA VAL A 58 3.80 1.69 3.13
C VAL A 58 5.33 1.69 3.17
N ARG A 59 5.97 0.66 3.76
CA ARG A 59 7.43 0.58 3.82
C ARG A 59 8.09 0.55 2.45
N ILE A 60 7.54 -0.23 1.52
CA ILE A 60 8.09 -0.36 0.17
C ILE A 60 7.99 0.99 -0.56
N VAL A 61 6.82 1.64 -0.55
CA VAL A 61 6.64 2.93 -1.23
C VAL A 61 7.48 4.02 -0.56
N MET A 62 7.60 4.04 0.76
CA MET A 62 8.50 4.96 1.48
C MET A 62 9.97 4.76 1.08
N SER A 63 10.41 3.53 0.85
CA SER A 63 11.79 3.26 0.39
C SER A 63 12.08 3.77 -1.02
N MET A 64 11.04 4.09 -1.82
CA MET A 64 11.18 4.68 -3.16
C MET A 64 11.24 6.21 -3.15
N VAL A 65 10.95 6.85 -2.00
CA VAL A 65 11.00 8.32 -1.84
C VAL A 65 12.42 8.79 -1.51
N ASN A 66 13.35 7.86 -1.24
CA ASN A 66 14.72 8.14 -0.78
C ASN A 66 15.79 7.68 -1.76
#